data_AF-A0A7C7UFV0-F1
#
_entry.id   AF-A0A7C7UFV0-F1
#
_cell.length_a   1.000
_cell.length_b   1.000
_cell.length_c   1.000
_cell.angle_alpha   90.00
_cell.angle_beta   90.00
_cell.angle_gamma   90.00
#
_symmetry.space_group_name_H-M   'P 1'
#
loop_
_entity.id
_entity.type
_entity.pdbx_description
1 polymer ?
#
loop_
_entity_poly.entity_id
_entity_poly.type
_entity_poly.pdbx_seq_one_letter_code
_entity_poly.pdbx_strand_id
1 'polypeptide(L)'
;MQLAVPTGNLESYIQATRSIPMLSAEEEKALAIRLHDHGDLEAAQQLVLSHLRFVVHVARGYSGYGLSQADLIQEGNIGLMKAVKRFDPGVGVRLVSFAVYWIRAEIHEFILKNWRIVKVATTKAQRKLFFNQRSSKKRLGWFNKEEVQAVADDLGVTTKDVLEMESRMSGRDIGFDEPDDDEERSQTFSPVAYLQDQSAEPSRIAEAEELEAHHHQILTSALKDLDERSRDIIARRWLTDDKATLHELADKYGVSAERIRQLESNAIRKLKVAMAA
;
A
#
# COMPACT_ATOMS: atom_id res chain seq x y z
N MET A 1 -26.42 -6.79 -31.06
CA MET A 1 -27.39 -7.08 -29.97
C MET A 1 -27.40 -5.87 -29.04
N GLN A 2 -28.43 -5.02 -29.08
CA GLN A 2 -28.52 -3.84 -28.22
C GLN A 2 -28.98 -4.26 -26.81
N LEU A 3 -28.08 -4.17 -25.83
CA LEU A 3 -28.45 -4.28 -24.42
C LEU A 3 -29.06 -2.95 -24.00
N ALA A 4 -30.37 -2.93 -23.77
CA ALA A 4 -30.99 -1.92 -22.94
C ALA A 4 -30.52 -2.19 -21.51
N VAL A 5 -29.39 -1.60 -21.11
CA VAL A 5 -28.90 -1.68 -19.73
C VAL A 5 -29.95 -1.00 -18.87
N PRO A 6 -30.64 -1.71 -17.95
CA PRO A 6 -31.65 -1.08 -17.12
C PRO A 6 -30.92 -0.11 -16.19
N THR A 7 -31.18 1.18 -16.36
CA THR A 7 -30.67 2.22 -15.48
C THR A 7 -31.33 2.09 -14.10
N GLY A 8 -30.56 1.75 -13.06
CA GLY A 8 -30.95 2.11 -11.69
C GLY A 8 -30.52 1.19 -10.54
N ASN A 9 -30.17 -0.08 -10.75
CA ASN A 9 -29.83 -0.97 -9.62
C ASN A 9 -28.96 -2.17 -10.06
N LEU A 10 -28.06 -2.62 -9.17
CA LEU A 10 -27.23 -3.82 -9.34
C LEU A 10 -28.07 -5.06 -9.67
N GLU A 11 -29.23 -5.22 -9.03
CA GLU A 11 -30.11 -6.37 -9.28
C GLU A 11 -30.61 -6.40 -10.73
N SER A 12 -30.94 -5.23 -11.31
CA SER A 12 -31.39 -5.13 -12.69
C SER A 12 -30.28 -5.50 -13.68
N TYR A 13 -29.03 -5.12 -13.38
CA TYR A 13 -27.86 -5.59 -14.14
C TYR A 13 -27.72 -7.11 -14.06
N ILE A 14 -27.79 -7.68 -12.86
CA ILE A 14 -27.70 -9.14 -12.66
C ILE A 14 -28.79 -9.86 -13.45
N GLN A 15 -30.03 -9.36 -13.43
CA GLN A 15 -31.12 -9.91 -14.21
C GLN A 15 -30.87 -9.81 -15.72
N ALA A 16 -30.36 -8.67 -16.21
CA ALA A 16 -30.02 -8.50 -17.62
C ALA A 16 -28.93 -9.48 -18.09
N THR A 17 -27.92 -9.79 -17.26
CA THR A 17 -26.89 -10.79 -17.62
C THR A 17 -27.45 -12.21 -17.77
N ARG A 18 -28.57 -12.52 -17.09
CA ARG A 18 -29.21 -13.85 -17.16
C ARG A 18 -30.06 -14.03 -18.42
N SER A 19 -30.55 -12.95 -19.02
CA SER A 19 -31.37 -13.02 -20.24
C SER A 19 -30.55 -13.22 -21.52
N ILE A 20 -29.25 -12.90 -21.49
CA ILE A 20 -28.33 -13.12 -22.62
C ILE A 20 -28.16 -14.62 -22.82
N PRO A 21 -28.41 -15.21 -24.01
CA PRO A 21 -28.27 -16.65 -24.23
C PRO A 21 -26.81 -17.13 -24.09
N MET A 22 -26.64 -18.38 -23.63
CA MET A 22 -25.32 -19.03 -23.60
C MET A 22 -24.96 -19.48 -25.02
N LEU A 23 -23.68 -19.37 -25.36
CA LEU A 23 -23.15 -19.94 -26.59
C LEU A 23 -22.96 -21.45 -26.43
N SER A 24 -23.31 -22.19 -27.48
CA SER A 24 -22.87 -23.57 -27.66
C SER A 24 -21.35 -23.63 -27.85
N ALA A 25 -20.77 -24.82 -27.71
CA ALA A 25 -19.33 -25.01 -27.93
C ALA A 25 -18.92 -24.69 -29.37
N GLU A 26 -19.78 -24.97 -30.35
CA GLU A 26 -19.53 -24.70 -31.76
C GLU A 26 -19.58 -23.20 -32.06
N GLU A 27 -20.57 -22.47 -31.54
CA GLU A 27 -20.68 -21.01 -31.68
C GLU A 27 -19.50 -20.30 -30.99
N GLU A 28 -19.14 -20.73 -29.77
CA GLU A 28 -17.99 -20.19 -29.02
C GLU A 28 -16.70 -20.35 -29.82
N LYS A 29 -16.48 -21.53 -30.42
CA LYS A 29 -15.31 -21.80 -31.25
C LYS A 29 -15.31 -20.95 -32.52
N ALA A 30 -16.46 -20.85 -33.21
CA ALA A 30 -16.57 -20.04 -34.43
C ALA A 30 -16.28 -18.55 -34.16
N LEU A 31 -16.81 -18.00 -33.06
CA LEU A 31 -16.56 -16.63 -32.66
C LEU A 31 -15.10 -16.43 -32.22
N ALA A 32 -14.52 -17.38 -31.49
CA ALA A 32 -13.12 -17.33 -31.09
C ALA A 32 -12.15 -17.36 -32.27
N ILE A 33 -12.43 -18.18 -33.30
CA ILE A 33 -11.64 -18.22 -34.54
C ILE A 33 -11.74 -16.88 -35.28
N ARG A 34 -12.96 -16.32 -35.44
CA ARG A 34 -13.15 -15.00 -36.06
C ARG A 34 -12.38 -13.90 -35.34
N LEU A 35 -12.41 -13.90 -34.01
CA LEU A 35 -11.65 -12.94 -33.21
C LEU A 35 -10.14 -13.14 -33.38
N HIS A 36 -9.66 -14.38 -33.31
CA HIS A 36 -8.24 -14.71 -33.37
C HIS A 36 -7.62 -14.39 -34.74
N ASP A 37 -8.28 -14.80 -35.83
CA ASP A 37 -7.71 -14.73 -37.18
C ASP A 37 -7.98 -13.38 -37.87
N HIS A 38 -9.08 -12.71 -37.52
CA HIS A 38 -9.52 -11.48 -38.20
C HIS A 38 -9.63 -10.26 -37.27
N GLY A 39 -9.41 -10.41 -35.96
CA GLY A 39 -9.53 -9.30 -35.01
C GLY A 39 -10.96 -8.78 -34.86
N ASP A 40 -11.96 -9.62 -35.11
CA ASP A 40 -13.38 -9.26 -35.14
C ASP A 40 -13.92 -8.79 -33.78
N LEU A 41 -14.15 -7.48 -33.65
CA LEU A 41 -14.64 -6.86 -32.42
C LEU A 41 -16.09 -7.25 -32.08
N GLU A 42 -16.93 -7.55 -33.07
CA GLU A 42 -18.28 -8.04 -32.80
C GLU A 42 -18.24 -9.45 -32.20
N ALA A 43 -17.33 -10.30 -32.70
CA ALA A 43 -17.11 -11.61 -32.12
C ALA A 43 -16.62 -11.52 -30.66
N ALA A 44 -15.67 -10.61 -30.37
CA ALA A 44 -15.27 -10.32 -29.00
C ALA A 44 -16.43 -9.87 -28.12
N GLN A 45 -17.27 -8.96 -28.61
CA GLN A 45 -18.44 -8.49 -27.88
C GLN A 45 -19.39 -9.64 -27.53
N GLN A 46 -19.71 -10.52 -28.48
CA GLN A 46 -20.61 -11.66 -28.25
C GLN A 46 -20.02 -12.67 -27.26
N LEU A 47 -18.70 -12.93 -27.34
CA LEU A 47 -17.99 -13.79 -26.38
C LEU A 47 -18.05 -13.19 -24.97
N VAL A 48 -17.85 -11.88 -24.82
CA VAL A 48 -17.92 -11.22 -23.51
C VAL A 48 -19.35 -11.25 -22.95
N LEU A 49 -20.34 -10.84 -23.74
CA LEU A 49 -21.73 -10.71 -23.30
C LEU A 49 -22.31 -12.04 -22.83
N SER A 50 -22.07 -13.13 -23.57
CA SER A 50 -22.55 -14.48 -23.21
C SER A 50 -22.00 -14.99 -21.86
N HIS A 51 -20.85 -14.45 -21.43
CA HIS A 51 -20.13 -14.89 -20.24
C HIS A 51 -20.27 -13.96 -19.02
N LEU A 52 -20.99 -12.83 -19.14
CA LEU A 52 -21.19 -11.90 -18.01
C LEU A 52 -21.83 -12.57 -16.79
N ARG A 53 -22.78 -13.50 -17.00
CA ARG A 53 -23.41 -14.25 -15.90
C ARG A 53 -22.40 -15.06 -15.08
N PHE A 54 -21.33 -15.54 -15.71
CA PHE A 54 -20.26 -16.30 -15.06
C PHE A 54 -19.39 -15.39 -14.22
N VAL A 55 -19.08 -14.18 -14.70
CA VAL A 55 -18.36 -13.17 -13.93
C VAL A 55 -19.14 -12.83 -12.65
N VAL A 56 -20.44 -12.62 -12.74
CA VAL A 56 -21.31 -12.37 -11.57
C VAL A 56 -21.23 -13.51 -10.55
N HIS A 57 -21.24 -14.77 -11.03
CA HIS A 57 -21.08 -15.93 -10.17
C HIS A 57 -19.71 -15.96 -9.46
N VAL A 58 -18.62 -15.68 -10.17
CA VAL A 58 -17.28 -15.62 -9.57
C VAL A 58 -17.16 -14.48 -8.55
N ALA A 59 -17.64 -13.28 -8.90
CA ALA A 59 -17.57 -12.10 -8.04
C ALA A 59 -18.33 -12.27 -6.70
N ARG A 60 -19.43 -13.04 -6.69
CA ARG A 60 -20.18 -13.37 -5.45
C ARG A 60 -19.34 -14.10 -4.40
N GLY A 61 -18.31 -14.85 -4.82
CA GLY A 61 -17.38 -15.50 -3.87
C GLY A 61 -16.56 -14.51 -3.04
N TYR A 62 -16.54 -13.23 -3.43
CA TYR A 62 -15.70 -12.18 -2.84
C TYR A 62 -16.49 -11.13 -2.05
N SER A 63 -17.81 -11.28 -1.87
CA SER A 63 -18.63 -10.32 -1.12
C SER A 63 -18.21 -10.16 0.36
N GLY A 64 -17.48 -11.13 0.93
CA GLY A 64 -17.03 -11.10 2.32
C GLY A 64 -15.96 -10.06 2.66
N TYR A 65 -15.38 -9.38 1.66
CA TYR A 65 -14.33 -8.38 1.88
C TYR A 65 -14.86 -6.97 2.21
N GLY A 66 -16.18 -6.75 2.17
CA GLY A 66 -16.79 -5.45 2.49
C GLY A 66 -16.70 -4.41 1.37
N LEU A 67 -16.34 -4.85 0.16
CA LEU A 67 -16.30 -4.01 -1.04
C LEU A 67 -17.62 -4.09 -1.81
N SER A 68 -17.91 -3.04 -2.59
CA SER A 68 -19.09 -3.00 -3.46
C SER A 68 -19.08 -4.19 -4.43
N GLN A 69 -20.19 -4.93 -4.45
CA GLN A 69 -20.34 -6.06 -5.37
C GLN A 69 -20.36 -5.60 -6.84
N ALA A 70 -20.86 -4.39 -7.11
CA ALA A 70 -20.85 -3.81 -8.44
C ALA A 70 -19.40 -3.64 -8.95
N ASP A 71 -18.51 -3.13 -8.09
CA ASP A 71 -17.12 -2.90 -8.46
C ASP A 71 -16.39 -4.23 -8.70
N LEU A 72 -16.61 -5.23 -7.84
CA LEU A 72 -16.06 -6.58 -8.03
C LEU A 72 -16.49 -7.20 -9.37
N ILE A 73 -17.76 -7.01 -9.77
CA ILE A 73 -18.26 -7.48 -11.06
C ILE A 73 -17.58 -6.74 -12.21
N GLN A 74 -17.42 -5.42 -12.11
CA GLN A 74 -16.78 -4.61 -13.14
C GLN A 74 -15.31 -4.99 -13.35
N GLU A 75 -14.56 -5.21 -12.27
CA GLU A 75 -13.17 -5.68 -12.36
C GLU A 75 -13.09 -7.11 -12.92
N GLY A 76 -14.04 -7.97 -12.54
CA GLY A 76 -14.20 -9.27 -13.17
C GLY A 76 -14.49 -9.19 -14.66
N ASN A 77 -15.30 -8.23 -15.11
CA ASN A 77 -15.59 -7.99 -16.52
C ASN A 77 -14.34 -7.55 -17.28
N ILE A 78 -13.50 -6.69 -16.68
CA ILE A 78 -12.18 -6.31 -17.22
C ILE A 78 -11.30 -7.56 -17.36
N GLY A 79 -11.29 -8.45 -16.37
CA GLY A 79 -10.59 -9.73 -16.43
C GLY A 79 -11.09 -10.63 -17.57
N LEU A 80 -12.40 -10.71 -17.77
CA LEU A 80 -13.00 -11.44 -18.88
C LEU A 80 -12.58 -10.86 -20.23
N MET A 81 -12.58 -9.53 -20.39
CA MET A 81 -12.12 -8.87 -21.63
C MET A 81 -10.65 -9.18 -21.92
N LYS A 82 -9.79 -9.14 -20.89
CA LYS A 82 -8.37 -9.53 -21.00
C LYS A 82 -8.21 -11.00 -21.42
N ALA A 83 -9.05 -11.88 -20.88
CA ALA A 83 -9.06 -13.30 -21.27
C ALA A 83 -9.48 -13.49 -22.72
N VAL A 84 -10.60 -12.90 -23.14
CA VAL A 84 -11.12 -13.01 -24.52
C VAL A 84 -10.08 -12.53 -25.54
N LYS A 85 -9.35 -11.45 -25.24
CA LYS A 85 -8.27 -10.96 -26.11
C LYS A 85 -7.10 -11.94 -26.28
N ARG A 86 -6.86 -12.82 -25.31
CA ARG A 86 -5.71 -13.75 -25.27
C ARG A 86 -6.12 -15.21 -25.45
N PHE A 87 -7.39 -15.47 -25.74
CA PHE A 87 -7.92 -16.81 -25.85
C PHE A 87 -7.53 -17.43 -27.20
N ASP A 88 -6.96 -18.63 -27.15
CA ASP A 88 -6.58 -19.41 -28.32
C ASP A 88 -7.57 -20.57 -28.54
N PRO A 89 -8.37 -20.56 -29.63
CA PRO A 89 -9.32 -21.62 -29.93
C PRO A 89 -8.65 -22.96 -30.31
N GLY A 90 -7.36 -22.97 -30.66
CA GLY A 90 -6.59 -24.16 -31.04
C GLY A 90 -6.31 -25.10 -29.87
N VAL A 91 -6.34 -24.59 -28.63
CA VAL A 91 -6.07 -25.36 -27.41
C VAL A 91 -7.21 -26.35 -27.07
N GLY A 92 -8.41 -26.14 -27.61
CA GLY A 92 -9.55 -27.06 -27.45
C GLY A 92 -10.22 -27.05 -26.08
N VAL A 93 -9.96 -26.03 -25.25
CA VAL A 93 -10.63 -25.80 -23.97
C VAL A 93 -11.74 -24.77 -24.09
N ARG A 94 -12.74 -24.83 -23.21
CA ARG A 94 -13.81 -23.82 -23.15
C ARG A 94 -13.27 -22.47 -22.67
N LEU A 95 -13.82 -21.37 -23.20
CA LEU A 95 -13.45 -20.01 -22.80
C LEU A 95 -13.58 -19.80 -21.29
N VAL A 96 -14.65 -20.32 -20.67
CA VAL A 96 -14.87 -20.25 -19.21
C VAL A 96 -13.68 -20.79 -18.41
N SER A 97 -13.15 -21.94 -18.83
CA SER A 97 -12.03 -22.61 -18.15
C SER A 97 -10.75 -21.80 -18.19
N PHE A 98 -10.55 -21.02 -19.26
CA PHE A 98 -9.43 -20.10 -19.40
C PHE A 98 -9.68 -18.77 -18.66
N ALA A 99 -10.84 -18.18 -18.85
CA ALA A 99 -11.20 -16.85 -18.35
C ALA A 99 -11.26 -16.77 -16.83
N VAL A 100 -11.60 -17.86 -16.14
CA VAL A 100 -11.73 -17.88 -14.68
C VAL A 100 -10.47 -17.42 -13.94
N TYR A 101 -9.28 -17.66 -14.51
CA TYR A 101 -8.02 -17.23 -13.91
C TYR A 101 -7.81 -15.72 -14.04
N TRP A 102 -8.14 -15.15 -15.20
CA TRP A 102 -8.08 -13.71 -15.45
C TRP A 102 -9.09 -12.95 -14.61
N ILE A 103 -10.33 -13.44 -14.54
CA ILE A 103 -11.40 -12.86 -13.73
C ILE A 103 -10.96 -12.81 -12.26
N ARG A 104 -10.50 -13.95 -11.70
CA ARG A 104 -10.03 -14.00 -10.31
C ARG A 104 -8.82 -13.10 -10.07
N ALA A 105 -7.88 -13.05 -11.01
CA ALA A 105 -6.69 -12.20 -10.86
C ALA A 105 -7.02 -10.72 -10.78
N GLU A 106 -7.91 -10.21 -11.64
CA GLU A 106 -8.33 -8.80 -11.60
C GLU A 106 -9.12 -8.48 -10.34
N ILE A 107 -10.06 -9.36 -9.95
CA ILE A 107 -10.81 -9.19 -8.70
C ILE A 107 -9.85 -9.19 -7.49
N HIS A 108 -8.89 -10.11 -7.43
CA HIS A 108 -7.90 -10.13 -6.36
C HIS A 108 -7.07 -8.85 -6.31
N GLU A 109 -6.60 -8.36 -7.46
CA GLU A 109 -5.81 -7.13 -7.51
C GLU A 109 -6.63 -5.91 -7.07
N PHE A 110 -7.91 -5.84 -7.45
CA PHE A 110 -8.82 -4.79 -6.98
C PHE A 110 -9.03 -4.86 -5.46
N ILE A 111 -9.28 -6.04 -4.91
CA ILE A 111 -9.46 -6.22 -3.46
C ILE A 111 -8.20 -5.75 -2.73
N LEU A 112 -7.01 -6.20 -3.14
CA LEU A 112 -5.76 -5.81 -2.49
C LEU A 112 -5.50 -4.30 -2.51
N LYS A 113 -5.92 -3.61 -3.57
CA LYS A 113 -5.74 -2.17 -3.71
C LYS A 113 -6.74 -1.34 -2.90
N ASN A 114 -7.95 -1.84 -2.69
CA ASN A 114 -9.08 -1.06 -2.18
C ASN A 114 -9.65 -1.55 -0.85
N TRP A 115 -9.15 -2.67 -0.30
CA TRP A 115 -9.67 -3.24 0.94
C TRP A 115 -9.44 -2.33 2.17
N ARG A 116 -8.33 -1.58 2.18
CA ARG A 116 -7.95 -0.62 3.25
C ARG A 116 -7.28 0.60 2.63
N ILE A 117 -7.35 1.73 3.34
CA ILE A 117 -6.65 2.96 2.96
C ILE A 117 -5.13 2.71 2.96
N VAL A 118 -4.62 2.09 4.02
CA VAL A 118 -3.22 1.67 4.09
C VAL A 118 -3.08 0.32 3.40
N LYS A 119 -2.30 0.30 2.31
CA LYS A 119 -2.09 -0.93 1.52
C LYS A 119 -1.49 -2.03 2.38
N VAL A 120 -2.18 -3.17 2.38
CA VAL A 120 -1.71 -4.42 2.99
C VAL A 120 -1.31 -5.38 1.87
N ALA A 121 -0.44 -6.34 2.18
CA ALA A 121 -0.06 -7.40 1.26
C ALA A 121 0.66 -6.96 -0.03
N THR A 122 1.79 -6.28 0.15
CA THR A 122 2.68 -5.88 -0.95
C THR A 122 3.53 -7.04 -1.47
N THR A 123 3.78 -8.07 -0.66
CA THR A 123 4.61 -9.23 -1.04
C THR A 123 3.78 -10.44 -1.46
N LYS A 124 4.36 -11.36 -2.24
CA LYS A 124 3.70 -12.60 -2.68
C LYS A 124 3.22 -13.47 -1.50
N ALA A 125 4.03 -13.56 -0.45
CA ALA A 125 3.72 -14.26 0.80
C ALA A 125 2.50 -13.63 1.49
N GLN A 126 2.49 -12.30 1.63
CA GLN A 126 1.39 -11.58 2.25
C GLN A 126 0.10 -11.65 1.42
N ARG A 127 0.17 -11.63 0.08
CA ARG A 127 -1.00 -11.83 -0.79
C ARG A 127 -1.62 -13.22 -0.58
N LYS A 128 -0.79 -14.25 -0.48
CA LYS A 128 -1.25 -15.63 -0.18
C LYS A 128 -1.92 -15.68 1.20
N LEU A 129 -1.31 -15.05 2.21
CA LEU A 129 -1.90 -14.92 3.54
C LEU A 129 -3.24 -14.20 3.50
N PHE A 130 -3.34 -13.04 2.84
CA PHE A 130 -4.55 -12.23 2.80
C PHE A 130 -5.79 -13.01 2.32
N PHE A 131 -5.65 -13.77 1.22
CA PHE A 131 -6.77 -14.53 0.65
C PHE A 131 -7.06 -15.86 1.39
N ASN A 132 -6.03 -16.52 1.95
CA ASN A 132 -6.19 -17.86 2.52
C ASN A 132 -6.29 -17.89 4.05
N GLN A 133 -5.77 -16.87 4.75
CA GLN A 133 -5.73 -16.83 6.22
C GLN A 133 -7.15 -16.84 6.80
N ARG A 134 -8.10 -16.16 6.16
CA ARG A 134 -9.50 -16.12 6.63
C ARG A 134 -10.20 -17.47 6.49
N SER A 135 -9.92 -18.24 5.44
CA SER A 135 -10.45 -19.60 5.27
C SER A 135 -9.81 -20.61 6.23
N SER A 136 -8.56 -20.39 6.64
CA SER A 136 -7.86 -21.26 7.60
C SER A 136 -8.33 -21.06 9.05
N LYS A 137 -9.14 -20.03 9.30
CA LYS A 137 -9.59 -19.65 10.64
C LYS A 137 -10.84 -20.43 11.03
N LYS A 138 -10.68 -21.43 11.89
CA LYS A 138 -11.78 -22.31 12.36
C LYS A 138 -12.69 -21.68 13.42
N ARG A 139 -12.25 -20.58 14.06
CA ARG A 139 -12.95 -19.93 15.17
C ARG A 139 -12.92 -18.40 15.04
N LEU A 140 -13.99 -17.74 15.51
CA LEU A 140 -14.05 -16.29 15.71
C LEU A 140 -13.14 -15.92 16.91
N GLY A 141 -12.06 -15.16 16.69
CA GLY A 141 -11.11 -14.77 17.72
C GLY A 141 -9.72 -14.49 17.14
N TRP A 142 -8.69 -14.28 17.96
CA TRP A 142 -7.29 -14.28 17.48
C TRP A 142 -6.76 -15.70 17.33
N PHE A 143 -5.79 -15.91 16.44
CA PHE A 143 -5.12 -17.20 16.31
C PHE A 143 -4.38 -17.55 17.61
N ASN A 144 -4.48 -18.82 18.01
CA ASN A 144 -3.58 -19.34 19.02
C ASN A 144 -2.20 -19.66 18.39
N LYS A 145 -1.21 -19.95 19.24
CA LYS A 145 0.17 -20.21 18.78
C LYS A 145 0.27 -21.40 17.81
N GLU A 146 -0.54 -22.45 18.02
CA GLU A 146 -0.55 -23.66 17.19
C GLU A 146 -1.14 -23.38 15.80
N GLU A 147 -2.21 -22.58 15.73
CA GLU A 147 -2.85 -22.16 14.49
C GLU A 147 -1.93 -21.25 13.68
N VAL A 148 -1.22 -20.31 14.33
CA VAL A 148 -0.22 -19.47 13.67
C VAL A 148 0.87 -20.33 13.04
N GLN A 149 1.37 -21.34 13.76
CA GLN A 149 2.39 -22.24 13.25
C GLN A 149 1.88 -23.08 12.08
N ALA A 150 0.67 -23.65 12.20
CA ALA A 150 0.07 -24.44 11.13
C ALA A 150 -0.13 -23.63 9.84
N VAL A 151 -0.59 -22.38 9.95
CA VAL A 151 -0.76 -21.46 8.81
C VAL A 151 0.59 -21.06 8.22
N ALA A 152 1.60 -20.83 9.06
CA ALA A 152 2.96 -20.54 8.61
C ALA A 152 3.54 -21.69 7.79
N ASP A 153 3.39 -22.93 8.26
CA ASP A 153 3.91 -24.13 7.61
C ASP A 153 3.16 -24.46 6.30
N ASP A 154 1.82 -24.38 6.30
CA ASP A 154 0.99 -24.61 5.11
C ASP A 154 1.26 -23.56 4.01
N LEU A 155 1.41 -22.29 4.41
CA LEU A 155 1.58 -21.21 3.47
C LEU A 155 3.04 -20.95 3.09
N GLY A 156 4.01 -21.48 3.85
CA GLY A 156 5.45 -21.32 3.63
C GLY A 156 5.94 -19.92 4.00
N VAL A 157 5.46 -19.36 5.12
CA VAL A 157 5.73 -17.99 5.58
C VAL A 157 6.16 -17.98 7.05
N THR A 158 6.68 -16.87 7.56
CA THR A 158 7.09 -16.82 8.97
C THR A 158 5.90 -16.61 9.90
N THR A 159 5.98 -17.09 11.14
CA THR A 159 4.95 -16.83 12.18
C THR A 159 4.77 -15.34 12.45
N LYS A 160 5.84 -14.55 12.32
CA LYS A 160 5.79 -13.09 12.39
C LYS A 160 4.90 -12.50 11.31
N ASP A 161 5.03 -12.95 10.06
CA ASP A 161 4.19 -12.48 8.95
C ASP A 161 2.72 -12.82 9.15
N VAL A 162 2.43 -13.99 9.72
CA VAL A 162 1.06 -14.43 10.05
C VAL A 162 0.43 -13.50 11.11
N LEU A 163 1.15 -13.23 12.19
CA LEU A 163 0.70 -12.34 13.27
C LEU A 163 0.54 -10.89 12.81
N GLU A 164 1.49 -10.40 12.02
CA GLU A 164 1.40 -9.05 11.43
C GLU A 164 0.21 -8.93 10.49
N MET A 165 -0.03 -9.95 9.66
CA MET A 165 -1.20 -9.99 8.79
C MET A 165 -2.49 -10.04 9.61
N GLU A 166 -2.55 -10.86 10.65
CA GLU A 166 -3.74 -10.94 11.51
C GLU A 166 -4.04 -9.59 12.19
N SER A 167 -3.01 -8.92 12.72
CA SER A 167 -3.15 -7.59 13.32
C SER A 167 -3.73 -6.59 12.32
N ARG A 168 -3.18 -6.53 11.10
CA ARG A 168 -3.67 -5.68 10.02
C ARG A 168 -5.08 -6.05 9.56
N MET A 169 -5.41 -7.34 9.56
CA MET A 169 -6.73 -7.85 9.16
C MET A 169 -7.82 -7.58 10.20
N SER A 170 -7.45 -7.52 11.48
CA SER A 170 -8.36 -7.28 12.61
C SER A 170 -8.77 -5.82 12.77
N GLY A 171 -7.89 -4.88 12.39
CA GLY A 171 -8.17 -3.44 12.50
C GLY A 171 -9.20 -2.96 11.49
N ARG A 172 -9.97 -1.92 11.85
CA ARG A 172 -10.87 -1.17 10.96
C ARG A 172 -10.32 0.24 10.76
N ASP A 173 -10.43 0.77 9.54
CA ASP A 173 -10.21 2.19 9.30
C ASP A 173 -11.34 2.99 9.99
N ILE A 174 -10.98 4.06 10.69
CA ILE A 174 -11.91 4.94 11.41
C ILE A 174 -11.88 6.34 10.79
N GLY A 175 -13.04 7.01 10.75
CA GLY A 175 -13.09 8.43 10.39
C GLY A 175 -12.36 9.25 11.45
N PHE A 176 -11.63 10.28 11.02
CA PHE A 176 -10.97 11.19 11.97
C PHE A 176 -11.98 12.12 12.67
N ASP A 177 -12.97 12.57 11.92
CA ASP A 177 -14.05 13.45 12.33
C ASP A 177 -15.37 12.82 11.87
N GLU A 178 -15.76 11.71 12.53
CA GLU A 178 -17.02 11.03 12.26
C GLU A 178 -18.13 11.80 13.01
N PRO A 179 -19.20 12.24 12.34
CA PRO A 179 -20.29 12.92 13.01
C PRO A 179 -20.95 11.96 14.00
N ASP A 180 -21.27 12.46 15.20
CA ASP A 180 -22.02 11.71 16.20
C ASP A 180 -23.44 11.47 15.66
N ASP A 181 -23.72 10.24 15.20
CA ASP A 181 -25.05 9.85 14.74
C ASP A 181 -25.91 9.45 15.97
N ASP A 182 -27.02 10.17 16.13
CA ASP A 182 -28.09 10.18 17.14
C ASP A 182 -28.08 9.22 18.38
N GLU A 183 -28.37 9.88 19.51
CA GLU A 183 -29.03 9.52 20.79
C GLU A 183 -28.68 8.20 21.54
N GLU A 184 -28.24 7.12 20.90
CA GLU A 184 -27.91 5.84 21.58
C GLU A 184 -26.40 5.53 21.62
N ARG A 185 -25.57 6.22 20.82
CA ARG A 185 -24.10 6.00 20.73
C ARG A 185 -23.25 7.08 21.42
N SER A 186 -23.77 7.70 22.47
CA SER A 186 -23.15 8.81 23.23
C SER A 186 -21.77 8.53 23.90
N GLN A 187 -21.07 7.44 23.59
CA GLN A 187 -19.82 7.05 24.27
C GLN A 187 -18.59 6.91 23.37
N THR A 188 -18.71 7.07 22.05
CA THR A 188 -17.54 6.99 21.15
C THR A 188 -17.09 8.38 20.74
N PHE A 189 -16.08 8.92 21.43
CA PHE A 189 -15.44 10.15 20.98
C PHE A 189 -14.74 9.93 19.65
N SER A 190 -14.98 10.81 18.68
CA SER A 190 -14.20 10.85 17.44
C SER A 190 -12.72 11.15 17.73
N PRO A 191 -11.77 10.62 16.94
CA PRO A 191 -10.34 10.85 17.14
C PRO A 191 -9.94 12.31 17.35
N VAL A 192 -10.62 13.24 16.67
CA VAL A 192 -10.42 14.69 16.84
C VAL A 192 -10.58 15.18 18.29
N ALA A 193 -11.39 14.53 19.11
CA ALA A 193 -11.68 14.97 20.49
C ALA A 193 -10.62 14.54 21.51
N TYR A 194 -9.78 13.55 21.22
CA TYR A 194 -8.78 13.03 22.17
C TYR A 194 -7.35 12.97 21.62
N LEU A 195 -7.16 13.03 20.29
CA LEU A 195 -5.83 13.10 19.71
C LEU A 195 -5.24 14.49 19.94
N GLN A 196 -4.14 14.53 20.69
CA GLN A 196 -3.43 15.76 21.02
C GLN A 196 -2.23 15.95 20.10
N ASP A 197 -2.09 17.15 19.55
CA ASP A 197 -0.83 17.58 18.94
C ASP A 197 0.12 18.06 20.04
N GLN A 198 1.12 17.25 20.38
CA GLN A 198 2.09 17.61 21.40
C GLN A 198 3.15 18.61 20.93
N SER A 199 3.20 18.95 19.64
CA SER A 199 4.14 19.93 19.12
C SER A 199 3.68 21.38 19.33
N ALA A 200 2.37 21.58 19.44
CA ALA A 200 1.74 22.89 19.67
C ALA A 200 1.65 23.28 21.15
N GLU A 201 2.27 22.51 22.05
CA GLU A 201 2.17 22.73 23.49
C GLU A 201 3.07 23.93 23.89
N PRO A 202 2.51 24.99 24.51
CA PRO A 202 3.27 26.22 24.79
C PRO A 202 4.52 26.01 25.65
N SER A 203 4.48 25.11 26.64
CA SER A 203 5.66 24.86 27.49
C SER A 203 6.79 24.19 26.72
N ARG A 204 6.49 23.27 25.80
CA ARG A 204 7.48 22.65 24.90
C ARG A 204 8.04 23.62 23.87
N ILE A 205 7.23 24.54 23.36
CA ILE A 205 7.70 25.60 22.46
C ILE A 205 8.69 26.50 23.21
N ALA A 206 8.31 26.97 24.41
CA ALA A 206 9.18 27.80 25.23
C ALA A 206 10.47 27.06 25.64
N GLU A 207 10.37 25.79 26.04
CA GLU A 207 11.52 24.95 26.37
C GLU A 207 12.44 24.76 25.16
N ALA A 208 11.89 24.52 23.97
CA ALA A 208 12.67 24.38 22.76
C ALA A 208 13.40 25.68 22.38
N GLU A 209 12.73 26.83 22.47
CA GLU A 209 13.33 28.15 22.24
C GLU A 209 14.45 28.45 23.25
N GLU A 210 14.23 28.15 24.53
CA GLU A 210 15.22 28.36 25.59
C GLU A 210 16.43 27.42 25.42
N LEU A 211 16.19 26.14 25.12
CA LEU A 211 17.24 25.17 24.81
C LEU A 211 18.04 25.58 23.57
N GLU A 212 17.38 26.04 22.51
CA GLU A 212 18.06 26.52 21.30
C GLU A 212 18.93 27.73 21.61
N ALA A 213 18.40 28.72 22.33
CA ALA A 213 19.14 29.90 22.75
C ALA A 213 20.35 29.53 23.63
N HIS A 214 20.15 28.62 24.58
CA HIS A 214 21.20 28.14 25.48
C HIS A 214 22.30 27.39 24.72
N HIS A 215 21.94 26.45 23.85
CA HIS A 215 22.89 25.73 23.00
C HIS A 215 23.65 26.68 22.06
N HIS A 216 22.97 27.68 21.49
CA HIS A 216 23.60 28.69 20.65
C HIS A 216 24.64 29.52 21.43
N GLN A 217 24.32 29.90 22.66
CA GLN A 217 25.25 30.62 23.54
C GLN A 217 26.47 29.77 23.90
N ILE A 218 26.26 28.51 24.31
CA ILE A 218 27.35 27.58 24.61
C ILE A 218 28.22 27.35 23.38
N LEU A 219 27.62 27.08 22.23
CA LEU A 219 28.35 26.88 20.97
C LEU A 219 29.19 28.10 20.61
N THR A 220 28.60 29.30 20.72
CA THR A 220 29.30 30.56 20.43
C THR A 220 30.47 30.79 21.39
N SER A 221 30.31 30.46 22.67
CA SER A 221 31.41 30.52 23.65
C SER A 221 32.50 29.48 23.35
N ALA A 222 32.11 28.24 23.12
CA ALA A 222 33.04 27.15 22.84
C ALA A 222 33.83 27.37 21.54
N LEU A 223 33.22 28.00 20.52
CA LEU A 223 33.90 28.42 19.31
C LEU A 223 34.97 29.51 19.58
N LYS A 224 34.76 30.38 20.57
CA LYS A 224 35.75 31.41 20.97
C LYS A 224 36.97 30.81 21.67
N ASP A 225 36.80 29.68 22.37
CA ASP A 225 37.89 28.97 23.06
C ASP A 225 38.76 28.13 22.11
N LEU A 226 38.28 27.87 20.89
CA LEU A 226 39.08 27.25 19.83
C LEU A 226 40.13 28.25 19.31
N ASP A 227 41.30 27.71 18.95
CA ASP A 227 42.31 28.47 18.21
C ASP A 227 41.76 28.95 16.87
N GLU A 228 42.26 30.09 16.39
CA GLU A 228 41.78 30.79 15.19
C GLU A 228 41.73 29.86 13.96
N ARG A 229 42.73 28.97 13.83
CA ARG A 229 42.84 28.02 12.73
C ARG A 229 41.78 26.92 12.82
N SER A 230 41.58 26.31 13.98
CA SER A 230 40.51 25.32 14.19
C SER A 230 39.12 25.92 14.01
N ARG A 231 38.92 27.17 14.43
CA ARG A 231 37.64 27.90 14.27
C ARG A 231 37.28 28.13 12.80
N ASP A 232 38.22 28.61 11.99
CA ASP A 232 37.99 28.81 10.55
C ASP A 232 37.72 27.48 9.82
N ILE A 233 38.42 26.40 10.20
CA ILE A 233 38.18 25.05 9.64
C ILE A 233 36.76 24.57 9.95
N ILE A 234 36.29 24.73 11.20
CA ILE A 234 34.91 24.33 11.57
C ILE A 234 33.87 25.22 10.89
N ALA A 235 34.07 26.53 10.86
CA ALA A 235 33.12 27.45 10.26
C ALA A 235 32.90 27.17 8.76
N ARG A 236 33.98 26.95 8.00
CA ARG A 236 33.93 26.67 6.56
C ARG A 236 33.40 25.28 6.19
N ARG A 237 33.37 24.35 7.14
CA ARG A 237 32.88 22.97 6.89
C ARG A 237 31.47 22.72 7.42
N TRP A 238 31.07 23.43 8.47
CA TRP A 238 29.84 23.13 9.21
C TRP A 238 28.89 24.31 9.35
N LEU A 239 29.37 25.56 9.34
CA LEU A 239 28.56 26.77 9.61
C LEU A 239 28.30 27.63 8.37
N THR A 240 28.61 27.11 7.19
CA THR A 240 28.41 27.78 5.90
C THR A 240 27.74 26.83 4.92
N ASP A 241 26.93 27.38 4.01
CA ASP A 241 26.21 26.59 3.01
C ASP A 241 27.15 26.01 1.95
N ASP A 242 28.17 26.77 1.54
CA ASP A 242 29.22 26.34 0.62
C ASP A 242 30.38 25.70 1.40
N LYS A 243 30.28 24.38 1.61
CA LYS A 243 31.19 23.63 2.49
C LYS A 243 32.52 23.37 1.80
N ALA A 244 33.59 23.95 2.34
CA ALA A 244 34.94 23.74 1.84
C ALA A 244 35.39 22.28 1.99
N THR A 245 36.11 21.77 1.00
CA THR A 245 36.69 20.42 1.06
C THR A 245 37.97 20.39 1.91
N LEU A 246 38.35 19.20 2.39
CA LEU A 246 39.61 19.01 3.10
C LEU A 246 40.83 19.43 2.28
N HIS A 247 40.77 19.30 0.94
CA HIS A 247 41.85 19.67 0.03
C HIS A 247 41.95 21.19 -0.13
N GLU A 248 40.83 21.90 -0.31
CA GLU A 248 40.84 23.38 -0.36
C GLU A 248 41.37 24.01 0.92
N LEU A 249 41.04 23.44 2.08
CA LEU A 249 41.55 23.89 3.37
C LEU A 249 43.03 23.51 3.54
N ALA A 250 43.45 22.36 3.05
CA ALA A 250 44.85 21.94 3.04
C ALA A 250 45.71 22.89 2.20
N ASP A 251 45.23 23.25 1.00
CA ASP A 251 45.89 24.19 0.09
C ASP A 251 45.97 25.60 0.69
N LYS A 252 44.87 26.09 1.30
CA LYS A 252 44.83 27.39 1.98
C LYS A 252 45.86 27.49 3.11
N TYR A 253 46.04 26.41 3.87
CA TYR A 253 46.87 26.40 5.09
C TYR A 253 48.26 25.77 4.90
N GLY A 254 48.62 25.35 3.68
CA GLY A 254 49.90 24.73 3.34
C GLY A 254 50.20 23.45 4.14
N VAL A 255 49.18 22.63 4.44
CA VAL A 255 49.31 21.38 5.19
C VAL A 255 48.60 20.23 4.49
N SER A 256 48.85 18.98 4.90
CA SER A 256 48.14 17.84 4.32
C SER A 256 46.64 17.82 4.71
N ALA A 257 45.81 17.26 3.84
CA ALA A 257 44.38 17.04 4.11
C ALA A 257 44.13 16.24 5.40
N GLU A 258 45.00 15.26 5.70
CA GLU A 258 44.93 14.49 6.94
C GLU A 258 45.21 15.37 8.17
N ARG A 259 46.08 16.37 8.06
CA ARG A 259 46.32 17.32 9.15
C ARG A 259 45.10 18.19 9.44
N ILE A 260 44.39 18.65 8.39
CA ILE A 260 43.11 19.38 8.55
C ILE A 260 42.06 18.49 9.23
N ARG A 261 41.95 17.22 8.82
CA ARG A 261 41.03 16.24 9.44
C ARG A 261 41.33 16.03 10.93
N GLN A 262 42.61 15.96 11.32
CA GLN A 262 43.00 15.86 12.74
C GLN A 262 42.60 17.11 13.53
N LEU A 263 42.85 18.30 12.98
CA LEU A 263 42.47 19.57 13.61
C LEU A 263 40.95 19.67 13.78
N GLU A 264 40.19 19.32 12.75
CA GLU A 264 38.73 19.23 12.82
C GLU A 264 38.26 18.25 13.91
N SER A 265 38.77 17.02 13.91
CA SER A 265 38.35 16.01 14.89
C SER A 265 38.65 16.44 16.33
N ASN A 266 39.79 17.10 16.56
CA ASN A 266 40.14 17.63 17.86
C ASN A 266 39.25 18.83 18.26
N ALA A 267 38.93 19.71 17.32
CA ALA A 267 38.03 20.84 17.54
C ALA A 267 36.60 20.36 17.87
N ILE A 268 36.07 19.40 17.13
CA ILE A 268 34.76 18.77 17.41
C ILE A 268 34.77 18.11 18.79
N ARG A 269 35.87 17.44 19.18
CA ARG A 269 35.97 16.84 20.52
C ARG A 269 35.90 17.90 21.62
N LYS A 270 36.60 19.04 21.45
CA LYS A 270 36.53 20.17 22.40
C LYS A 270 35.13 20.77 22.48
N LEU A 271 34.48 20.97 21.33
CA LEU A 271 33.09 21.47 21.27
C LEU A 271 32.12 20.53 21.98
N LYS A 272 32.24 19.21 21.78
CA LYS A 272 31.41 18.22 22.46
C LYS A 272 31.57 18.24 23.99
N VAL A 273 32.80 18.45 24.48
CA VAL A 273 33.05 18.57 25.93
C VAL A 273 32.41 19.85 26.47
N ALA A 274 32.54 20.98 25.76
CA ALA A 274 31.94 22.25 26.16
C ALA A 274 30.41 22.25 26.09
N MET A 275 29.80 21.47 25.19
CA MET A 275 28.34 21.31 25.09
C MET A 275 27.75 20.32 26.10
N ALA A 276 28.58 19.48 26.73
CA ALA A 276 28.15 18.50 27.73
C ALA A 276 28.39 18.95 29.17
N ALA A 277 29.01 20.11 29.36
CA ALA A 277 29.31 20.74 30.64
C ALA A 277 28.25 21.81 30.96
#